data_AF-A0A398ACX9-F1
#
_entry.id   AF-A0A398ACX9-F1
#
_cell.length_a   1.000
_cell.length_b   1.000
_cell.length_c   1.000
_cell.angle_alpha   90.00
_cell.angle_beta   90.00
_cell.angle_gamma   90.00
#
_symmetry.space_group_name_H-M   'P 1'
#
loop_
_entity.id
_entity.type
_entity.pdbx_description
1 polymer ?
#
loop_
_entity_poly.entity_id
_entity_poly.type
_entity_poly.pdbx_seq_one_letter_code
_entity_poly.pdbx_strand_id
1 'polypeptide(L)'
;MFTMCQPLRSKANLVMLFKGYRRFVRTTCRVSIPGGSLGNELKAPPRFLRDKKIVPDADPPHKEDIHKLYQLFEQSKRLTILTGAGISTECGIPDYRSPNGAYSSGFKPITHQEFTRSSRSRRRYWARSYAGWRRFAAAQPGPAHTALASLERAGRIDCIITQNVDRLHHRAGSDPLELHGTVYTVMCLDCGFSFPRDLFQDQLKALNPKWAEALESIDHGEPGSEKTFGMKQRPDGDIEIDEKFWEEGFNIPVCEKCQGVLKPDVIFFGDNIPKERATQAMEAAKQSDAFLVLGSSLMTMSAFRLVRAAHEAGAMTAIVNIGVTRADDIVPLKISARVGEILPRVLDVGPLGVPAV
;
A
#
# COMPACT_ATOMS: atom_id res chain seq x y z
N MET A 1 -80.01 0.45 35.05
CA MET A 1 -80.18 0.47 33.57
C MET A 1 -78.86 0.01 32.98
N PHE A 2 -78.89 -1.03 32.15
CA PHE A 2 -77.75 -1.71 31.53
C PHE A 2 -76.76 -0.72 30.84
N THR A 3 -75.45 -0.92 30.93
CA THR A 3 -74.62 -1.66 29.93
C THR A 3 -73.11 -1.36 30.11
N MET A 4 -72.37 -2.44 30.41
CA MET A 4 -70.95 -2.85 30.19
C MET A 4 -69.90 -1.84 29.69
N CYS A 5 -68.78 -1.67 30.43
CA CYS A 5 -67.45 -2.37 30.36
C CYS A 5 -66.45 -1.65 29.44
N GLN A 6 -65.16 -1.49 29.72
CA GLN A 6 -64.26 -1.73 30.87
C GLN A 6 -62.96 -0.96 30.55
N PRO A 7 -62.09 -0.68 31.54
CA PRO A 7 -60.92 0.19 31.37
C PRO A 7 -59.63 -0.54 30.96
N LEU A 8 -58.74 0.24 30.36
CA LEU A 8 -57.33 -0.03 30.08
C LEU A 8 -56.56 -0.55 31.31
N ARG A 9 -55.79 -1.62 31.15
CA ARG A 9 -54.56 -1.88 31.93
C ARG A 9 -53.50 -2.64 31.14
N SER A 10 -52.27 -2.19 31.37
CA SER A 10 -50.97 -2.57 30.82
C SER A 10 -50.69 -4.07 30.75
N LYS A 11 -50.00 -4.50 29.69
CA LYS A 11 -49.18 -5.72 29.70
C LYS A 11 -47.81 -5.46 29.07
N ALA A 12 -46.80 -5.88 29.81
CA ALA A 12 -45.40 -5.95 29.41
C ALA A 12 -45.23 -6.77 28.12
N ASN A 13 -44.36 -6.30 27.23
CA ASN A 13 -43.97 -7.05 26.05
C ASN A 13 -42.82 -8.01 26.41
N LEU A 14 -43.15 -9.29 26.35
CA LEU A 14 -42.25 -10.43 26.33
C LEU A 14 -41.52 -10.46 24.98
N VAL A 15 -40.19 -10.36 24.97
CA VAL A 15 -39.39 -10.53 23.74
C VAL A 15 -39.12 -12.03 23.55
N MET A 16 -39.72 -12.62 22.51
CA MET A 16 -39.34 -13.95 22.02
C MET A 16 -38.20 -13.83 20.99
N LEU A 17 -37.08 -14.50 21.27
CA LEU A 17 -35.96 -14.68 20.34
C LEU A 17 -36.24 -15.89 19.43
N PHE A 18 -36.49 -15.65 18.13
CA PHE A 18 -36.52 -16.70 17.12
C PHE A 18 -35.12 -16.89 16.49
N LYS A 19 -34.53 -18.07 16.69
CA LYS A 19 -33.39 -18.57 15.91
C LYS A 19 -33.89 -19.07 14.55
N GLY A 20 -33.70 -18.29 13.49
CA GLY A 20 -33.98 -18.69 12.11
C GLY A 20 -32.74 -19.25 11.41
N TYR A 21 -32.76 -20.55 11.08
CA TYR A 21 -31.83 -21.19 10.15
C TYR A 21 -32.16 -20.75 8.71
N ARG A 22 -31.21 -20.12 7.99
CA ARG A 22 -31.36 -19.84 6.54
C ARG A 22 -30.81 -21.01 5.73
N ARG A 23 -31.69 -21.78 5.08
CA ARG A 23 -31.34 -22.68 3.97
C ARG A 23 -31.23 -21.84 2.69
N PHE A 24 -30.05 -21.82 2.06
CA PHE A 24 -29.88 -21.27 0.71
C PHE A 24 -30.40 -22.29 -0.32
N VAL A 25 -31.46 -21.92 -1.02
CA VAL A 25 -31.93 -22.63 -2.22
C VAL A 25 -31.23 -22.00 -3.43
N ARG A 26 -30.44 -22.79 -4.17
CA ARG A 26 -29.85 -22.38 -5.45
C ARG A 26 -30.92 -22.50 -6.54
N THR A 27 -31.43 -21.37 -7.02
CA THR A 27 -32.12 -21.30 -8.32
C THR A 27 -31.12 -20.85 -9.39
N THR A 28 -30.75 -21.76 -10.29
CA THR A 28 -29.99 -21.44 -11.51
C THR A 28 -30.90 -20.73 -12.52
N CYS A 29 -30.64 -19.46 -12.78
CA CYS A 29 -31.18 -18.77 -13.96
C CYS A 29 -30.05 -18.62 -14.98
N ARG A 30 -30.18 -19.25 -16.16
CA ARG A 30 -29.28 -19.04 -17.30
C ARG A 30 -29.65 -17.72 -17.96
N VAL A 31 -28.79 -16.71 -17.83
CA VAL A 31 -28.85 -15.51 -18.65
C VAL A 31 -27.90 -15.70 -19.83
N SER A 32 -28.45 -15.78 -21.03
CA SER A 32 -27.71 -15.87 -22.29
C SER A 32 -27.27 -14.45 -22.71
N ILE A 33 -25.97 -14.18 -22.80
CA ILE A 33 -25.43 -12.94 -23.36
C ILE A 33 -25.13 -13.17 -24.85
N PRO A 34 -25.64 -12.34 -25.79
CA PRO A 34 -25.32 -12.46 -27.21
C PRO A 34 -23.82 -12.21 -27.45
N GLY A 35 -23.22 -13.06 -28.29
CA GLY A 35 -21.78 -13.07 -28.55
C GLY A 35 -21.23 -11.74 -29.06
N GLY A 36 -20.35 -11.13 -28.26
CA GLY A 36 -19.36 -10.15 -28.70
C GLY A 36 -17.97 -10.74 -28.48
N SER A 37 -17.19 -10.85 -29.54
CA SER A 37 -15.80 -11.32 -29.50
C SER A 37 -14.94 -10.33 -28.70
N LEU A 38 -14.68 -10.63 -27.42
CA LEU A 38 -13.60 -10.00 -26.67
C LEU A 38 -12.33 -10.79 -26.91
N GLY A 39 -11.53 -10.32 -27.87
CA GLY A 39 -10.11 -10.61 -27.90
C GLY A 39 -9.48 -10.02 -26.64
N ASN A 40 -9.30 -10.85 -25.62
CA ASN A 40 -8.58 -10.49 -24.42
C ASN A 40 -7.08 -10.61 -24.70
N GLU A 41 -6.55 -9.71 -25.51
CA GLU A 41 -5.11 -9.47 -25.51
C GLU A 41 -4.78 -8.79 -24.17
N LEU A 42 -4.20 -9.56 -23.24
CA LEU A 42 -3.53 -9.02 -22.06
C LEU A 42 -2.46 -8.04 -22.56
N LYS A 43 -2.80 -6.75 -22.63
CA LYS A 43 -1.84 -5.68 -22.98
C LYS A 43 -0.67 -5.81 -22.01
N ALA A 44 0.49 -6.14 -22.55
CA ALA A 44 1.68 -6.34 -21.76
C ALA A 44 2.00 -5.06 -20.96
N PRO A 45 2.47 -5.17 -19.70
CA PRO A 45 2.59 -4.02 -18.80
C PRO A 45 3.43 -2.90 -19.42
N PRO A 46 3.12 -1.61 -19.14
CA PRO A 46 3.85 -0.47 -19.70
C PRO A 46 5.37 -0.60 -19.54
N ARG A 47 6.13 -0.12 -20.54
CA ARG A 47 7.59 -0.30 -20.60
C ARG A 47 8.30 0.20 -19.34
N PHE A 48 7.79 1.27 -18.70
CA PHE A 48 8.35 1.86 -17.48
C PHE A 48 8.19 1.00 -16.21
N LEU A 49 7.38 -0.07 -16.23
CA LEU A 49 7.27 -1.05 -15.13
C LEU A 49 8.22 -2.23 -15.28
N ARG A 50 8.86 -2.40 -16.45
CA ARG A 50 9.73 -3.56 -16.73
C ARG A 50 11.19 -3.33 -16.39
N ASP A 51 11.52 -2.18 -15.80
CA ASP A 51 12.91 -1.85 -15.49
C ASP A 51 13.41 -2.68 -14.30
N LYS A 52 14.20 -3.72 -14.60
CA LYS A 52 14.80 -4.61 -13.61
C LYS A 52 15.82 -3.91 -12.70
N LYS A 53 16.28 -2.70 -13.05
CA LYS A 53 17.26 -1.96 -12.24
C LYS A 53 16.72 -1.51 -10.88
N ILE A 54 15.40 -1.53 -10.69
CA ILE A 54 14.77 -1.12 -9.43
C ILE A 54 15.03 -2.13 -8.31
N VAL A 55 15.11 -3.42 -8.64
CA VAL A 55 15.32 -4.48 -7.65
C VAL A 55 16.81 -4.58 -7.33
N PRO A 56 17.22 -4.51 -6.06
CA PRO A 56 18.61 -4.73 -5.69
C PRO A 56 19.09 -6.14 -6.09
N ASP A 57 20.37 -6.25 -6.40
CA ASP A 57 20.99 -7.56 -6.62
C ASP A 57 21.05 -8.33 -5.31
N ALA A 58 20.72 -9.62 -5.37
CA ALA A 58 20.78 -10.55 -4.27
C ALA A 58 20.96 -11.96 -4.82
N ASP A 59 21.72 -12.77 -4.09
CA ASP A 59 21.82 -14.20 -4.39
C ASP A 59 20.47 -14.89 -4.14
N PRO A 60 20.18 -16.01 -4.84
CA PRO A 60 19.00 -16.81 -4.55
C PRO A 60 18.97 -17.28 -3.09
N PRO A 61 17.79 -17.39 -2.46
CA PRO A 61 17.68 -17.79 -1.06
C PRO A 61 18.23 -19.20 -0.84
N HIS A 62 19.07 -19.36 0.18
CA HIS A 62 19.58 -20.67 0.58
C HIS A 62 18.47 -21.55 1.14
N LYS A 63 18.59 -22.88 0.96
CA LYS A 63 17.60 -23.84 1.49
C LYS A 63 17.42 -23.74 3.01
N GLU A 64 18.50 -23.46 3.74
CA GLU A 64 18.46 -23.29 5.19
C GLU A 64 17.63 -22.06 5.59
N ASP A 65 17.75 -20.95 4.86
CA ASP A 65 16.98 -19.73 5.11
C ASP A 65 15.49 -19.95 4.85
N ILE A 66 15.16 -20.65 3.76
CA ILE A 66 13.78 -21.06 3.46
C ILE A 66 13.22 -21.89 4.63
N HIS A 67 14.00 -22.84 5.15
CA HIS A 67 13.56 -23.68 6.25
C HIS A 67 13.39 -22.92 7.57
N LYS A 68 14.33 -22.02 7.92
CA LYS A 68 14.22 -21.15 9.10
C LYS A 68 12.99 -20.26 9.04
N LEU A 69 12.71 -19.69 7.86
CA LEU A 69 11.51 -18.87 7.65
C LEU A 69 10.23 -19.71 7.74
N TYR A 70 10.21 -20.90 7.13
CA TYR A 70 9.12 -21.86 7.25
C TYR A 70 8.82 -22.20 8.72
N GLN A 71 9.85 -22.49 9.54
CA GLN A 71 9.68 -22.81 10.96
C GLN A 71 9.01 -21.67 11.73
N LEU A 72 9.33 -20.41 11.42
CA LEU A 72 8.68 -19.25 12.03
C LEU A 72 7.17 -19.22 11.71
N PHE A 73 6.78 -19.47 10.47
CA PHE A 73 5.36 -19.57 10.07
C PHE A 73 4.65 -20.77 10.72
N GLU A 74 5.34 -21.89 10.87
CA GLU A 74 4.78 -23.11 11.48
C GLU A 74 4.54 -22.95 12.98
N GLN A 75 5.49 -22.35 13.69
CA GLN A 75 5.48 -22.26 15.15
C GLN A 75 4.58 -21.12 15.68
N SER A 76 4.37 -20.09 14.87
CA SER A 76 3.58 -18.92 15.25
C SER A 76 2.08 -19.20 15.16
N LYS A 77 1.33 -18.69 16.14
CA LYS A 77 -0.14 -18.65 16.14
C LYS A 77 -0.67 -17.22 16.00
N ARG A 78 0.17 -16.22 16.25
CA ARG A 78 -0.15 -14.79 16.16
C ARG A 78 0.99 -14.06 15.45
N LEU A 79 1.18 -14.37 14.17
CA LEU A 79 2.22 -13.76 13.35
C LEU A 79 1.80 -12.36 12.91
N THR A 80 2.57 -11.35 13.29
CA THR A 80 2.47 -10.00 12.74
C THR A 80 3.55 -9.79 11.68
N ILE A 81 3.15 -9.31 10.50
CA ILE A 81 4.06 -8.99 9.41
C ILE A 81 4.17 -7.48 9.25
N LEU A 82 5.40 -6.97 9.10
CA LEU A 82 5.67 -5.59 8.75
C LEU A 82 6.33 -5.50 7.37
N THR A 83 5.68 -4.85 6.41
CA THR A 83 6.25 -4.67 5.07
C THR A 83 6.75 -3.24 4.83
N GLY A 84 7.79 -3.12 4.01
CA GLY A 84 8.29 -1.85 3.47
C GLY A 84 8.40 -1.86 1.95
N ALA A 85 8.96 -0.78 1.39
CA ALA A 85 8.95 -0.55 -0.06
C ALA A 85 9.68 -1.64 -0.87
N GLY A 86 10.61 -2.38 -0.24
CA GLY A 86 11.36 -3.47 -0.87
C GLY A 86 10.45 -4.56 -1.45
N ILE A 87 9.29 -4.83 -0.84
CA ILE A 87 8.33 -5.83 -1.35
C ILE A 87 7.69 -5.43 -2.69
N SER A 88 7.67 -4.13 -3.00
CA SER A 88 7.05 -3.55 -4.19
C SER A 88 8.05 -3.25 -5.32
N THR A 89 9.36 -3.45 -5.07
CA THR A 89 10.41 -3.23 -6.08
C THR A 89 10.22 -4.12 -7.32
N GLU A 90 9.87 -5.38 -7.10
CA GLU A 90 9.55 -6.36 -8.17
C GLU A 90 8.24 -6.03 -8.91
N CYS A 91 7.45 -5.09 -8.39
CA CYS A 91 6.20 -4.61 -8.98
C CYS A 91 6.39 -3.32 -9.82
N GLY A 92 7.64 -2.87 -9.97
CA GLY A 92 8.00 -1.65 -10.69
C GLY A 92 7.86 -0.36 -9.87
N ILE A 93 7.71 -0.47 -8.54
CA ILE A 93 7.68 0.68 -7.63
C ILE A 93 9.02 0.76 -6.89
N PRO A 94 9.79 1.86 -7.02
CA PRO A 94 11.08 1.98 -6.37
C PRO A 94 10.98 2.04 -4.85
N ASP A 95 12.01 1.51 -4.19
CA ASP A 95 12.25 1.83 -2.80
C ASP A 95 12.99 3.16 -2.65
N TYR A 96 13.29 3.53 -1.40
CA TYR A 96 13.95 4.80 -1.09
C TYR A 96 15.47 4.69 -0.94
N ARG A 97 16.01 3.55 -0.48
CA ARG A 97 17.34 3.49 0.16
C ARG A 97 18.29 2.46 -0.42
N SER A 98 17.83 1.61 -1.33
CA SER A 98 18.71 0.71 -2.06
C SER A 98 19.66 1.50 -2.98
N PRO A 99 20.71 0.86 -3.53
CA PRO A 99 21.65 1.53 -4.43
C PRO A 99 20.98 2.27 -5.60
N ASN A 100 19.88 1.71 -6.12
CA ASN A 100 19.06 2.30 -7.19
C ASN A 100 17.73 2.90 -6.67
N GLY A 101 17.59 3.08 -5.36
CA GLY A 101 16.41 3.66 -4.72
C GLY A 101 16.37 5.19 -4.81
N ALA A 102 15.23 5.78 -4.46
CA ALA A 102 14.95 7.20 -4.69
C ALA A 102 16.06 8.16 -4.18
N TYR A 103 16.66 7.88 -3.01
CA TYR A 103 17.66 8.78 -2.43
C TYR A 103 18.99 8.79 -3.18
N SER A 104 19.33 7.75 -3.96
CA SER A 104 20.57 7.74 -4.73
C SER A 104 20.54 8.72 -5.91
N SER A 105 19.35 9.10 -6.38
CA SER A 105 19.17 10.15 -7.40
C SER A 105 19.10 11.57 -6.81
N GLY A 106 19.35 11.73 -5.50
CA GLY A 106 19.23 13.02 -4.81
C GLY A 106 17.78 13.45 -4.53
N PHE A 107 16.81 12.54 -4.65
CA PHE A 107 15.42 12.81 -4.26
C PHE A 107 15.36 13.20 -2.77
N LYS A 108 14.67 14.31 -2.49
CA LYS A 108 14.37 14.76 -1.13
C LYS A 108 12.87 14.67 -0.90
N PRO A 109 12.40 13.84 0.06
CA PRO A 109 11.00 13.82 0.42
C PRO A 109 10.53 15.20 0.88
N ILE A 110 9.30 15.57 0.52
CA ILE A 110 8.66 16.74 1.09
C ILE A 110 8.36 16.52 2.57
N THR A 111 8.56 17.54 3.39
CA THR A 111 8.11 17.52 4.79
C THR A 111 6.68 18.03 4.92
N HIS A 112 5.99 17.62 5.98
CA HIS A 112 4.66 18.14 6.29
C HIS A 112 4.66 19.68 6.38
N GLN A 113 5.67 20.24 7.05
CA GLN A 113 5.82 21.68 7.25
C GLN A 113 6.07 22.42 5.93
N GLU A 114 6.89 21.87 5.03
CA GLU A 114 7.09 22.42 3.69
C GLU A 114 5.80 22.44 2.87
N PHE A 115 5.03 21.35 2.92
CA PHE A 115 3.78 21.23 2.16
C PHE A 115 2.71 22.20 2.69
N THR A 116 2.53 22.28 4.00
CA THR A 116 1.48 23.13 4.61
C THR A 116 1.79 24.61 4.47
N ARG A 117 3.06 25.03 4.59
CA ARG A 117 3.45 26.45 4.62
C ARG A 117 3.65 27.09 3.25
N SER A 118 3.85 26.31 2.18
CA SER A 118 4.25 26.87 0.88
C SER A 118 3.38 26.38 -0.27
N SER A 119 2.66 27.30 -0.91
CA SER A 119 1.91 27.04 -2.15
C SER A 119 2.84 26.57 -3.27
N ARG A 120 4.04 27.13 -3.36
CA ARG A 120 5.09 26.72 -4.30
C ARG A 120 5.51 25.26 -4.07
N SER A 121 5.72 24.85 -2.82
CA SER A 121 6.05 23.46 -2.48
C SER A 121 4.90 22.49 -2.79
N ARG A 122 3.65 22.89 -2.56
CA ARG A 122 2.47 22.09 -2.95
C ARG A 122 2.39 21.90 -4.45
N ARG A 123 2.66 22.96 -5.22
CA ARG A 123 2.67 22.93 -6.69
C ARG A 123 3.72 21.95 -7.22
N ARG A 124 4.95 22.04 -6.72
CA ARG A 124 6.02 21.08 -7.02
C ARG A 124 5.62 19.65 -6.70
N TYR A 125 5.05 19.42 -5.52
CA TYR A 125 4.62 18.09 -5.09
C TYR A 125 3.54 17.52 -6.00
N TRP A 126 2.46 18.27 -6.23
CA TRP A 126 1.31 17.79 -7.00
C TRP A 126 1.63 17.63 -8.48
N ALA A 127 2.50 18.46 -9.07
CA ALA A 127 2.97 18.28 -10.44
C ALA A 127 3.72 16.94 -10.62
N ARG A 128 4.64 16.62 -9.70
CA ARG A 128 5.36 15.33 -9.70
C ARG A 128 4.44 14.16 -9.42
N SER A 129 3.54 14.30 -8.44
CA SER A 129 2.55 13.27 -8.10
C SER A 129 1.59 12.99 -9.25
N TYR A 130 1.15 14.03 -9.97
CA TYR A 130 0.29 13.89 -11.15
C TYR A 130 0.95 13.05 -12.24
N ALA A 131 2.22 13.35 -12.54
CA ALA A 131 3.01 12.60 -13.50
C ALA A 131 3.28 11.16 -13.02
N GLY A 132 3.67 10.99 -11.75
CA GLY A 132 4.02 9.71 -11.15
C GLY A 132 2.83 8.76 -10.94
N TRP A 133 1.60 9.29 -10.91
CA TRP A 133 0.39 8.52 -10.64
C TRP A 133 0.23 7.31 -11.57
N ARG A 134 0.58 7.46 -12.85
CA ARG A 134 0.50 6.38 -13.86
C ARG A 134 1.20 5.10 -13.44
N ARG A 135 2.30 5.21 -12.69
CA ARG A 135 3.06 4.07 -12.21
C ARG A 135 2.33 3.34 -11.09
N PHE A 136 1.84 4.06 -10.09
CA PHE A 136 1.08 3.48 -8.99
C PHE A 136 -0.22 2.83 -9.50
N ALA A 137 -0.94 3.52 -10.38
CA ALA A 137 -2.17 2.98 -10.98
C ALA A 137 -1.92 1.70 -11.80
N ALA A 138 -0.82 1.64 -12.56
CA ALA A 138 -0.52 0.50 -13.43
C ALA A 138 0.17 -0.68 -12.73
N ALA A 139 0.86 -0.46 -11.62
CA ALA A 139 1.55 -1.52 -10.86
C ALA A 139 0.56 -2.64 -10.49
N GLN A 140 1.02 -3.90 -10.44
CA GLN A 140 0.21 -5.05 -10.01
C GLN A 140 0.89 -5.73 -8.84
N PRO A 141 0.14 -6.44 -7.97
CA PRO A 141 0.76 -7.20 -6.90
C PRO A 141 1.72 -8.25 -7.44
N GLY A 142 2.93 -8.29 -6.86
CA GLY A 142 3.94 -9.30 -7.17
C GLY A 142 3.78 -10.59 -6.35
N PRO A 143 4.63 -11.61 -6.59
CA PRO A 143 4.55 -12.92 -5.93
C PRO A 143 4.52 -12.86 -4.39
N ALA A 144 5.29 -11.94 -3.80
CA ALA A 144 5.30 -11.73 -2.35
C ALA A 144 3.91 -11.32 -1.81
N HIS A 145 3.22 -10.40 -2.49
CA HIS A 145 1.90 -9.94 -2.06
C HIS A 145 0.87 -11.07 -2.14
N THR A 146 0.88 -11.82 -3.24
CA THR A 146 -0.02 -12.97 -3.43
C THR A 146 0.22 -14.08 -2.41
N ALA A 147 1.49 -14.35 -2.07
CA ALA A 147 1.85 -15.31 -1.04
C ALA A 147 1.32 -14.90 0.34
N LEU A 148 1.49 -13.64 0.72
CA LEU A 148 0.98 -13.11 1.99
C LEU A 148 -0.55 -13.13 2.05
N ALA A 149 -1.24 -12.75 0.96
CA ALA A 149 -2.70 -12.83 0.91
C ALA A 149 -3.22 -14.28 1.05
N SER A 150 -2.48 -15.25 0.50
CA SER A 150 -2.82 -16.67 0.64
C SER A 150 -2.63 -17.16 2.08
N LEU A 151 -1.53 -16.77 2.74
CA LEU A 151 -1.25 -17.11 4.14
C LEU A 151 -2.25 -16.46 5.11
N GLU A 152 -2.60 -15.20 4.89
CA GLU A 152 -3.58 -14.48 5.70
C GLU A 152 -4.95 -15.13 5.59
N ARG A 153 -5.40 -15.47 4.37
CA ARG A 153 -6.66 -16.20 4.15
C ARG A 153 -6.67 -17.58 4.81
N ALA A 154 -5.51 -18.23 4.91
CA ALA A 154 -5.35 -19.51 5.59
C ALA A 154 -5.24 -19.37 7.13
N GLY A 155 -5.34 -18.15 7.68
CA GLY A 155 -5.23 -17.89 9.11
C GLY A 155 -3.82 -18.10 9.68
N ARG A 156 -2.78 -17.97 8.83
CA ARG A 156 -1.37 -18.05 9.23
C ARG A 156 -0.75 -16.70 9.56
N ILE A 157 -1.44 -15.61 9.24
CA ILE A 157 -1.04 -14.24 9.56
C ILE A 157 -2.18 -13.62 10.35
N ASP A 158 -1.87 -13.07 11.52
CA ASP A 158 -2.84 -12.40 12.39
C ASP A 158 -3.02 -10.93 11.98
N CYS A 159 -1.93 -10.27 11.59
CA CYS A 159 -1.96 -8.88 11.16
C CYS A 159 -0.85 -8.58 10.14
N ILE A 160 -1.19 -7.85 9.08
CA ILE A 160 -0.22 -7.20 8.20
C ILE A 160 -0.20 -5.70 8.51
N ILE A 161 0.98 -5.16 8.80
CA ILE A 161 1.25 -3.73 8.90
C ILE A 161 2.11 -3.34 7.71
N THR A 162 1.70 -2.34 6.93
CA THR A 162 2.49 -1.87 5.80
C THR A 162 2.91 -0.41 5.95
N GLN A 163 4.17 -0.12 5.67
CA GLN A 163 4.65 1.25 5.47
C GLN A 163 4.29 1.79 4.08
N ASN A 164 3.94 0.90 3.15
CA ASN A 164 3.72 1.28 1.76
C ASN A 164 2.36 1.95 1.62
N VAL A 165 2.29 2.86 0.67
CA VAL A 165 1.11 3.67 0.36
C VAL A 165 0.47 3.25 -0.98
N ASP A 166 0.93 2.13 -1.55
CA ASP A 166 0.72 1.69 -2.94
C ASP A 166 -0.52 0.81 -3.18
N ARG A 167 -1.19 0.36 -2.10
CA ARG A 167 -2.33 -0.56 -2.10
C ARG A 167 -2.11 -1.91 -2.79
N LEU A 168 -0.87 -2.36 -3.00
CA LEU A 168 -0.62 -3.66 -3.63
C LEU A 168 -1.07 -4.84 -2.76
N HIS A 169 -1.00 -4.71 -1.44
CA HIS A 169 -1.58 -5.70 -0.50
C HIS A 169 -3.10 -5.82 -0.65
N HIS A 170 -3.83 -4.71 -0.62
CA HIS A 170 -5.29 -4.72 -0.83
C HIS A 170 -5.65 -5.36 -2.19
N ARG A 171 -4.88 -5.05 -3.24
CA ARG A 171 -5.09 -5.62 -4.58
C ARG A 171 -4.75 -7.11 -4.67
N ALA A 172 -3.86 -7.63 -3.81
CA ALA A 172 -3.60 -9.06 -3.68
C ALA A 172 -4.69 -9.80 -2.88
N GLY A 173 -5.58 -9.06 -2.20
CA GLY A 173 -6.65 -9.62 -1.37
C GLY A 173 -6.32 -9.68 0.12
N SER A 174 -5.32 -8.93 0.58
CA SER A 174 -5.01 -8.74 1.99
C SER A 174 -5.73 -7.54 2.62
N ASP A 175 -5.80 -7.49 3.95
CA ASP A 175 -6.38 -6.36 4.70
C ASP A 175 -5.38 -5.73 5.68
N PRO A 176 -4.34 -5.03 5.18
CA PRO A 176 -3.28 -4.49 6.02
C PRO A 176 -3.69 -3.21 6.77
N LEU A 177 -3.05 -2.99 7.91
CA LEU A 177 -2.96 -1.67 8.54
C LEU A 177 -1.95 -0.78 7.77
N GLU A 178 -2.45 0.17 6.98
CA GLU A 178 -1.66 1.16 6.22
C GLU A 178 -1.04 2.22 7.15
N LEU A 179 0.11 1.91 7.76
CA LEU A 179 0.79 2.73 8.78
C LEU A 179 1.01 4.18 8.31
N HIS A 180 1.40 4.37 7.05
CA HIS A 180 1.68 5.68 6.45
C HIS A 180 0.56 6.19 5.54
N GLY A 181 -0.63 5.57 5.60
CA GLY A 181 -1.78 5.93 4.77
C GLY A 181 -1.65 5.44 3.33
N THR A 182 -2.23 6.17 2.38
CA THR A 182 -2.37 5.73 0.99
C THR A 182 -2.33 6.88 0.00
N VAL A 183 -1.74 6.65 -1.19
CA VAL A 183 -1.79 7.63 -2.29
C VAL A 183 -3.13 7.61 -3.04
N TYR A 184 -4.01 6.64 -2.76
CA TYR A 184 -5.29 6.46 -3.46
C TYR A 184 -6.43 7.31 -2.91
N THR A 185 -6.16 8.10 -1.86
CA THR A 185 -7.12 9.00 -1.23
C THR A 185 -6.53 10.40 -1.13
N VAL A 186 -7.35 11.42 -1.39
CA VAL A 186 -7.03 12.82 -1.18
C VAL A 186 -7.93 13.37 -0.10
N MET A 187 -7.38 14.17 0.81
CA MET A 187 -8.09 14.75 1.96
C MET A 187 -7.88 16.26 2.05
N CYS A 188 -8.89 16.97 2.53
CA CYS A 188 -8.77 18.37 2.90
C CYS A 188 -8.15 18.51 4.29
N LEU A 189 -7.14 19.38 4.42
CA LEU A 189 -6.48 19.66 5.69
C LEU A 189 -7.35 20.46 6.66
N ASP A 190 -8.34 21.19 6.16
CA ASP A 190 -9.15 22.10 6.97
C ASP A 190 -10.44 21.43 7.47
N CYS A 191 -11.16 20.71 6.60
CA CYS A 191 -12.45 20.09 6.95
C CYS A 191 -12.43 18.56 7.02
N GLY A 192 -11.31 17.91 6.67
CA GLY A 192 -11.19 16.45 6.69
C GLY A 192 -11.95 15.70 5.58
N PHE A 193 -12.67 16.40 4.70
CA PHE A 193 -13.34 15.78 3.55
C PHE A 193 -12.34 15.00 2.69
N SER A 194 -12.63 13.73 2.41
CA SER A 194 -11.78 12.85 1.62
C SER A 194 -12.51 12.23 0.43
N PHE A 195 -11.76 11.95 -0.62
CA PHE A 195 -12.28 11.39 -1.87
C PHE A 195 -11.20 10.63 -2.66
N PRO A 196 -11.58 9.75 -3.61
CA PRO A 196 -10.62 8.95 -4.38
C PRO A 196 -9.63 9.79 -5.19
N ARG A 197 -8.38 9.32 -5.26
CA ARG A 197 -7.29 9.97 -6.00
C ARG A 197 -7.56 10.09 -7.50
N ASP A 198 -8.31 9.16 -8.08
CA ASP A 198 -8.66 9.20 -9.51
C ASP A 198 -9.53 10.41 -9.85
N LEU A 199 -10.52 10.74 -9.02
CA LEU A 199 -11.32 11.97 -9.21
C LEU A 199 -10.44 13.21 -9.11
N PHE A 200 -9.49 13.23 -8.18
CA PHE A 200 -8.52 14.32 -8.08
C PHE A 200 -7.58 14.36 -9.31
N GLN A 201 -7.23 13.21 -9.88
CA GLN A 201 -6.42 13.12 -11.09
C GLN A 201 -7.16 13.70 -12.30
N ASP A 202 -8.46 13.46 -12.41
CA ASP A 202 -9.31 14.04 -13.46
C ASP A 202 -9.44 15.56 -13.30
N GLN A 203 -9.61 16.05 -12.07
CA GLN A 203 -9.61 17.49 -11.79
C GLN A 203 -8.27 18.14 -12.17
N LEU A 204 -7.14 17.50 -11.82
CA LEU A 204 -5.81 17.97 -12.23
C LEU A 204 -5.67 17.97 -13.76
N LYS A 205 -6.14 16.92 -14.45
CA LYS A 205 -6.12 16.86 -15.93
C LYS A 205 -6.91 18.01 -16.54
N ALA A 206 -8.12 18.27 -16.04
CA ALA A 206 -8.99 19.33 -16.54
C ALA A 206 -8.40 20.73 -16.33
N LEU A 207 -7.75 20.98 -15.18
CA LEU A 207 -7.12 22.27 -14.88
C LEU A 207 -5.77 22.47 -15.59
N ASN A 208 -5.15 21.40 -16.11
CA ASN A 208 -3.80 21.42 -16.67
C ASN A 208 -3.75 20.67 -18.03
N PRO A 209 -4.51 21.09 -19.05
CA PRO A 209 -4.63 20.35 -20.31
C PRO A 209 -3.30 20.16 -21.04
N LYS A 210 -2.42 21.18 -21.03
CA LYS A 210 -1.09 21.09 -21.66
C LYS A 210 -0.20 20.05 -20.98
N TRP A 211 -0.30 19.92 -19.65
CA TRP A 211 0.43 18.91 -18.89
C TRP A 211 -0.04 17.50 -19.21
N ALA A 212 -1.36 17.32 -19.38
CA ALA A 212 -1.94 16.05 -19.75
C ALA A 212 -1.44 15.58 -21.13
N GLU A 213 -1.45 16.48 -22.12
CA GLU A 213 -0.93 16.21 -23.47
C GLU A 213 0.55 15.82 -23.43
N ALA A 214 1.37 16.55 -22.66
CA ALA A 214 2.77 16.20 -22.54
C ALA A 214 3.02 14.86 -21.86
N LEU A 215 2.26 14.49 -20.82
CA LEU A 215 2.38 13.18 -20.19
C LEU A 215 2.08 12.04 -21.16
N GLU A 216 1.05 12.20 -22.00
CA GLU A 216 0.71 11.23 -23.06
C GLU A 216 1.85 11.12 -24.09
N SER A 217 2.58 12.21 -24.32
CA SER A 217 3.73 12.22 -25.24
C SER A 217 5.02 11.60 -24.67
N ILE A 218 5.18 11.44 -23.35
CA ILE A 218 6.43 10.90 -22.75
C ILE A 218 6.71 9.47 -23.18
N ASP A 219 5.66 8.66 -23.38
CA ASP A 219 5.84 7.26 -23.76
C ASP A 219 6.21 7.11 -25.25
N HIS A 220 6.08 8.18 -26.04
CA HIS A 220 6.30 8.21 -27.50
C HIS A 220 7.33 9.25 -27.98
N GLY A 221 7.77 10.16 -27.12
CA GLY A 221 8.60 11.32 -27.45
C GLY A 221 10.00 11.29 -26.83
N GLU A 222 10.77 12.34 -27.09
CA GLU A 222 12.12 12.52 -26.51
C GLU A 222 12.03 13.01 -25.05
N PRO A 223 12.47 12.21 -24.06
CA PRO A 223 12.42 12.59 -22.64
C PRO A 223 13.24 13.86 -22.35
N GLY A 224 12.72 14.74 -21.49
CA GLY A 224 13.42 15.97 -21.09
C GLY A 224 13.39 17.11 -22.10
N SER A 225 12.64 16.97 -23.20
CA SER A 225 12.37 18.05 -24.17
C SER A 225 11.42 19.11 -23.60
N GLU A 226 11.39 20.31 -24.18
CA GLU A 226 10.40 21.34 -23.80
C GLU A 226 8.96 20.88 -24.05
N LYS A 227 8.74 20.05 -25.08
CA LYS A 227 7.43 19.44 -25.39
C LYS A 227 6.93 18.49 -24.30
N THR A 228 7.85 17.90 -23.54
CA THR A 228 7.52 17.04 -22.38
C THR A 228 7.64 17.79 -21.05
N PHE A 229 7.64 19.14 -21.06
CA PHE A 229 7.85 19.97 -19.86
C PHE A 229 9.12 19.58 -19.08
N GLY A 230 10.18 19.19 -19.78
CA GLY A 230 11.42 18.76 -19.14
C GLY A 230 11.27 17.52 -18.27
N MET A 231 10.17 16.76 -18.40
CA MET A 231 9.94 15.56 -17.62
C MET A 231 10.97 14.50 -17.97
N LYS A 232 11.75 14.09 -16.96
CA LYS A 232 12.76 13.05 -17.07
C LYS A 232 12.42 11.93 -16.10
N GLN A 233 12.29 10.72 -16.62
CA GLN A 233 12.20 9.54 -15.77
C GLN A 233 13.59 9.27 -15.19
N ARG A 234 13.69 9.23 -13.87
CA ARG A 234 14.92 8.87 -13.15
C ARG A 234 15.16 7.36 -13.20
N PRO A 235 16.37 6.86 -12.88
CA PRO A 235 16.63 5.41 -12.82
C PRO A 235 15.81 4.66 -11.76
N ASP A 236 15.44 5.33 -10.66
CA ASP A 236 14.45 4.87 -9.69
C ASP A 236 13.00 4.94 -10.26
N GLY A 237 12.82 5.68 -11.35
CA GLY A 237 11.59 5.96 -12.06
C GLY A 237 10.60 6.86 -11.33
N ASP A 238 11.11 7.66 -10.40
CA ASP A 238 10.50 8.95 -10.11
C ASP A 238 10.55 9.86 -11.34
N ILE A 239 9.70 10.89 -11.35
CA ILE A 239 9.65 11.88 -12.44
C ILE A 239 10.24 13.19 -11.94
N GLU A 240 11.34 13.57 -12.56
CA GLU A 240 11.92 14.88 -12.41
C GLU A 240 11.29 15.84 -13.40
N ILE A 241 10.95 17.03 -12.92
CA ILE A 241 10.32 18.07 -13.72
C ILE A 241 11.08 19.36 -13.45
N ASP A 242 11.54 20.00 -14.51
CA ASP A 242 12.26 21.26 -14.43
C ASP A 242 11.37 22.34 -13.79
N GLU A 243 11.98 23.16 -12.93
CA GLU A 243 11.32 24.14 -12.07
C GLU A 243 10.45 25.11 -12.86
N LYS A 244 10.97 25.58 -14.00
CA LYS A 244 10.28 26.54 -14.88
C LYS A 244 8.89 26.08 -15.32
N PHE A 245 8.65 24.78 -15.37
CA PHE A 245 7.38 24.26 -15.87
C PHE A 245 6.31 24.20 -14.80
N TRP A 246 6.62 23.67 -13.61
CA TRP A 246 5.60 23.58 -12.55
C TRP A 246 5.42 24.90 -11.81
N GLU A 247 6.38 25.82 -11.79
CA GLU A 247 6.25 27.05 -10.99
C GLU A 247 5.10 27.95 -11.46
N GLU A 248 4.96 28.16 -12.77
CA GLU A 248 3.95 29.06 -13.34
C GLU A 248 2.81 28.32 -14.06
N GLY A 249 2.96 27.01 -14.28
CA GLY A 249 2.11 26.26 -15.20
C GLY A 249 1.20 25.19 -14.59
N PHE A 250 1.21 24.98 -13.26
CA PHE A 250 0.47 23.89 -12.63
C PHE A 250 -0.57 24.37 -11.59
N ASN A 251 -1.83 24.14 -11.90
CA ASN A 251 -3.00 24.50 -11.09
C ASN A 251 -3.47 23.32 -10.24
N ILE A 252 -3.73 23.57 -8.96
CA ILE A 252 -4.16 22.55 -7.99
C ILE A 252 -5.62 22.82 -7.63
N PRO A 253 -6.53 21.83 -7.70
CA PRO A 253 -7.89 21.97 -7.20
C PRO A 253 -7.89 22.31 -5.70
N VAL A 254 -8.91 23.05 -5.28
CA VAL A 254 -9.21 23.31 -3.87
C VAL A 254 -10.33 22.40 -3.39
N CYS A 255 -10.49 22.26 -2.08
CA CYS A 255 -11.57 21.44 -1.53
C CYS A 255 -12.95 21.96 -1.96
N GLU A 256 -13.79 21.09 -2.52
CA GLU A 256 -15.16 21.45 -2.91
C GLU A 256 -16.07 21.83 -1.72
N LYS A 257 -15.73 21.44 -0.49
CA LYS A 257 -16.55 21.71 0.71
C LYS A 257 -16.20 23.04 1.38
N CYS A 258 -14.93 23.41 1.43
CA CYS A 258 -14.47 24.58 2.19
C CYS A 258 -13.40 25.43 1.47
N GLN A 259 -13.07 25.11 0.22
CA GLN A 259 -11.97 25.74 -0.55
C GLN A 259 -10.57 25.59 0.08
N GLY A 260 -10.47 24.68 1.06
CA GLY A 260 -9.24 24.37 1.79
C GLY A 260 -8.19 23.60 1.00
N VAL A 261 -7.00 23.47 1.60
CA VAL A 261 -5.85 22.81 0.98
C VAL A 261 -6.06 21.29 0.93
N LEU A 262 -5.82 20.70 -0.25
CA LEU A 262 -5.88 19.26 -0.47
C LEU A 262 -4.47 18.63 -0.37
N LYS A 263 -4.37 17.52 0.37
CA LYS A 263 -3.17 16.69 0.58
C LYS A 263 -3.54 15.23 0.27
N PRO A 264 -2.64 14.40 -0.30
CA PRO A 264 -2.90 12.96 -0.30
C PRO A 264 -2.97 12.44 1.15
N ASP A 265 -3.72 11.37 1.40
CA ASP A 265 -3.82 10.74 2.72
C ASP A 265 -2.56 9.90 3.04
N VAL A 266 -1.39 10.54 2.93
CA VAL A 266 -0.08 9.97 3.23
C VAL A 266 0.57 10.72 4.38
N ILE A 267 1.23 10.00 5.28
CA ILE A 267 2.03 10.58 6.36
C ILE A 267 3.36 11.07 5.78
N PHE A 268 3.54 12.39 5.68
CA PHE A 268 4.80 12.99 5.23
C PHE A 268 5.87 12.94 6.33
N PHE A 269 7.12 13.19 5.94
CA PHE A 269 8.18 13.38 6.92
C PHE A 269 7.86 14.58 7.81
N GLY A 270 8.00 14.41 9.14
CA GLY A 270 7.63 15.43 10.11
C GLY A 270 6.13 15.52 10.40
N ASP A 271 5.31 14.62 9.83
CA ASP A 271 3.89 14.45 10.17
C ASP A 271 3.69 13.39 11.26
N ASN A 272 2.51 13.36 11.87
CA ASN A 272 2.14 12.39 12.88
C ASN A 272 1.24 11.30 12.29
N ILE A 273 1.58 10.04 12.60
CA ILE A 273 0.65 8.92 12.37
C ILE A 273 -0.57 9.12 13.28
N PRO A 274 -1.81 8.99 12.78
CA PRO A 274 -3.01 9.07 13.60
C PRO A 274 -2.91 8.19 14.84
N LYS A 275 -3.30 8.73 16.01
CA LYS A 275 -3.09 8.09 17.31
C LYS A 275 -3.66 6.67 17.35
N GLU A 276 -4.88 6.49 16.87
CA GLU A 276 -5.56 5.18 16.83
C GLU A 276 -4.79 4.16 16.00
N ARG A 277 -4.35 4.56 14.79
CA ARG A 277 -3.52 3.73 13.90
C ARG A 277 -2.19 3.36 14.55
N ALA A 278 -1.54 4.32 15.20
CA ALA A 278 -0.29 4.08 15.93
C ALA A 278 -0.47 3.13 17.11
N THR A 279 -1.57 3.26 17.85
CA THR A 279 -1.93 2.36 18.96
C THR A 279 -2.22 0.95 18.45
N GLN A 280 -3.03 0.80 17.40
CA GLN A 280 -3.32 -0.49 16.77
C GLN A 280 -2.04 -1.21 16.32
N ALA A 281 -1.16 -0.51 15.60
CA ALA A 281 0.11 -1.07 15.15
C ALA A 281 1.02 -1.52 16.31
N MET A 282 1.08 -0.71 17.38
CA MET A 282 1.87 -1.02 18.57
C MET A 282 1.31 -2.23 19.33
N GLU A 283 -0.02 -2.35 19.42
CA GLU A 283 -0.67 -3.46 20.10
C GLU A 283 -0.44 -4.77 19.34
N ALA A 284 -0.66 -4.77 18.03
CA ALA A 284 -0.39 -5.92 17.16
C ALA A 284 1.08 -6.38 17.25
N ALA A 285 2.03 -5.45 17.38
CA ALA A 285 3.43 -5.77 17.58
C ALA A 285 3.72 -6.40 18.96
N LYS A 286 3.12 -5.88 20.03
CA LYS A 286 3.35 -6.39 21.39
C LYS A 286 2.66 -7.72 21.68
N GLN A 287 1.52 -7.99 21.04
CA GLN A 287 0.74 -9.21 21.27
C GLN A 287 1.17 -10.39 20.37
N SER A 288 1.96 -10.13 19.33
CA SER A 288 2.44 -11.18 18.43
C SER A 288 3.37 -12.16 19.14
N ASP A 289 3.27 -13.45 18.80
CA ASP A 289 4.26 -14.45 19.22
C ASP A 289 5.43 -14.56 18.22
N ALA A 290 5.25 -14.04 17.01
CA ALA A 290 6.30 -13.84 16.03
C ALA A 290 6.08 -12.53 15.24
N PHE A 291 7.17 -11.84 14.90
CA PHE A 291 7.14 -10.59 14.15
C PHE A 291 8.14 -10.64 12.98
N LEU A 292 7.61 -10.62 11.76
CA LEU A 292 8.39 -10.77 10.53
C LEU A 292 8.43 -9.46 9.74
N VAL A 293 9.63 -8.93 9.49
CA VAL A 293 9.84 -7.75 8.66
C VAL A 293 10.22 -8.16 7.25
N LEU A 294 9.54 -7.62 6.24
CA LEU A 294 9.76 -7.92 4.83
C LEU A 294 10.06 -6.65 4.03
N GLY A 295 11.23 -6.58 3.41
CA GLY A 295 11.59 -5.52 2.47
C GLY A 295 11.59 -4.12 3.09
N SER A 296 12.02 -3.98 4.34
CA SER A 296 12.17 -2.68 5.00
C SER A 296 13.55 -2.55 5.62
N SER A 297 14.19 -1.39 5.40
CA SER A 297 15.42 -1.04 6.11
C SER A 297 15.18 -0.59 7.55
N LEU A 298 13.91 -0.37 7.95
CA LEU A 298 13.53 0.08 9.28
C LEU A 298 14.21 1.38 9.74
N MET A 299 14.73 2.19 8.81
CA MET A 299 15.43 3.43 9.18
C MET A 299 14.47 4.46 9.80
N THR A 300 13.18 4.39 9.47
CA THR A 300 12.13 5.24 10.04
C THR A 300 11.72 4.74 11.42
N MET A 301 11.66 5.65 12.40
CA MET A 301 11.29 5.29 13.78
C MET A 301 9.88 4.71 13.89
N SER A 302 8.96 5.10 13.00
CA SER A 302 7.58 4.62 13.02
C SER A 302 7.45 3.11 12.85
N ALA A 303 8.33 2.51 12.05
CA ALA A 303 8.42 1.08 11.80
C ALA A 303 9.39 0.37 12.76
N PHE A 304 10.57 0.96 12.99
CA PHE A 304 11.59 0.39 13.89
C PHE A 304 11.07 0.14 15.31
N ARG A 305 10.26 1.06 15.85
CA ARG A 305 9.68 0.90 17.19
C ARG A 305 8.76 -0.31 17.32
N LEU A 306 8.17 -0.80 16.22
CA LEU A 306 7.25 -1.93 16.24
C LEU A 306 8.02 -3.24 16.39
N VAL A 307 9.03 -3.47 15.55
CA VAL A 307 9.89 -4.67 15.67
C VAL A 307 10.64 -4.70 17.00
N ARG A 308 11.08 -3.52 17.49
CA ARG A 308 11.71 -3.42 18.81
C ARG A 308 10.73 -3.80 19.93
N ALA A 309 9.50 -3.29 19.89
CA ALA A 309 8.48 -3.63 20.89
C ALA A 309 8.10 -5.11 20.87
N ALA A 310 8.02 -5.74 19.68
CA ALA A 310 7.78 -7.17 19.56
C ALA A 310 8.94 -8.00 20.16
N HIS A 311 10.18 -7.62 19.86
CA HIS A 311 11.37 -8.25 20.42
C HIS A 311 11.42 -8.11 21.96
N GLU A 312 11.19 -6.90 22.49
CA GLU A 312 11.14 -6.63 23.93
C GLU A 312 10.00 -7.39 24.64
N ALA A 313 8.92 -7.71 23.92
CA ALA A 313 7.81 -8.54 24.40
C ALA A 313 8.08 -10.04 24.31
N GLY A 314 9.23 -10.46 23.78
CA GLY A 314 9.65 -11.86 23.68
C GLY A 314 9.15 -12.60 22.43
N ALA A 315 8.67 -11.90 21.41
CA ALA A 315 8.26 -12.51 20.14
C ALA A 315 9.48 -13.06 19.37
N MET A 316 9.29 -14.13 18.60
CA MET A 316 10.28 -14.57 17.61
C MET A 316 10.37 -13.52 16.50
N THR A 317 11.51 -12.83 16.38
CA THR A 317 11.68 -11.78 15.37
C THR A 317 12.54 -12.27 14.21
N ALA A 318 12.13 -11.91 13.00
CA ALA A 318 12.90 -12.19 11.78
C ALA A 318 12.80 -11.04 10.77
N ILE A 319 13.84 -10.91 9.94
CA ILE A 319 13.91 -9.95 8.84
C ILE A 319 14.26 -10.69 7.56
N VAL A 320 13.50 -10.43 6.50
CA VAL A 320 13.89 -10.72 5.12
C VAL A 320 14.10 -9.39 4.40
N ASN A 321 15.36 -9.04 4.16
CA ASN A 321 15.73 -7.80 3.48
C ASN A 321 17.12 -7.92 2.88
N ILE A 322 17.30 -7.48 1.63
CA ILE A 322 18.58 -7.57 0.92
C ILE A 322 19.66 -6.72 1.62
N GLY A 323 19.32 -5.47 1.97
CA GLY A 323 20.26 -4.51 2.55
C GLY A 323 20.36 -4.55 4.08
N VAL A 324 21.22 -3.69 4.61
CA VAL A 324 21.31 -3.40 6.06
C VAL A 324 19.98 -2.86 6.58
N THR A 325 19.60 -3.28 7.79
CA THR A 325 18.46 -2.71 8.49
C THR A 325 18.88 -2.09 9.81
N ARG A 326 18.08 -1.17 10.31
CA ARG A 326 18.30 -0.57 11.63
C ARG A 326 18.18 -1.57 12.79
N ALA A 327 17.56 -2.73 12.56
CA ALA A 327 17.28 -3.72 13.60
C ALA A 327 18.20 -4.95 13.53
N ASP A 328 19.25 -4.91 12.71
CA ASP A 328 20.18 -6.04 12.54
C ASP A 328 20.82 -6.48 13.87
N ASP A 329 21.05 -5.55 14.81
CA ASP A 329 21.66 -5.84 16.12
C ASP A 329 20.68 -6.44 17.15
N ILE A 330 19.37 -6.42 16.89
CA ILE A 330 18.35 -6.90 17.85
C ILE A 330 17.50 -8.04 17.31
N VAL A 331 17.47 -8.25 15.99
CA VAL A 331 16.70 -9.35 15.39
C VAL A 331 17.65 -10.53 15.12
N PRO A 332 17.41 -11.70 15.75
CA PRO A 332 18.33 -12.83 15.69
C PRO A 332 18.35 -13.54 14.33
N LEU A 333 17.24 -13.51 13.59
CA LEU A 333 17.14 -14.11 12.26
C LEU A 333 17.06 -13.03 11.19
N LYS A 334 18.16 -12.84 10.45
CA LYS A 334 18.18 -12.01 9.25
C LYS A 334 18.49 -12.86 8.03
N ILE A 335 17.66 -12.75 7.01
CA ILE A 335 17.81 -13.41 5.72
C ILE A 335 17.97 -12.35 4.63
N SER A 336 19.08 -12.42 3.91
CA SER A 336 19.38 -11.54 2.77
C SER A 336 18.86 -12.18 1.49
N ALA A 337 17.59 -11.94 1.16
CA ALA A 337 16.96 -12.49 -0.04
C ALA A 337 15.90 -11.55 -0.64
N ARG A 338 15.57 -11.78 -1.92
CA ARG A 338 14.40 -11.17 -2.55
C ARG A 338 13.12 -11.73 -1.95
N VAL A 339 12.23 -10.84 -1.50
CA VAL A 339 10.99 -11.23 -0.83
C VAL A 339 10.06 -11.99 -1.78
N GLY A 340 9.95 -11.55 -3.05
CA GLY A 340 9.16 -12.22 -4.07
C GLY A 340 9.70 -13.59 -4.49
N GLU A 341 10.96 -13.91 -4.16
CA GLU A 341 11.54 -15.22 -4.44
C GLU A 341 11.42 -16.18 -3.24
N ILE A 342 11.71 -15.72 -2.02
CA ILE A 342 11.73 -16.60 -0.85
C ILE A 342 10.34 -16.98 -0.36
N LEU A 343 9.35 -16.07 -0.40
CA LEU A 343 8.01 -16.37 0.11
C LEU A 343 7.30 -17.50 -0.67
N PRO A 344 7.27 -17.51 -2.01
CA PRO A 344 6.70 -18.64 -2.74
C PRO A 344 7.37 -19.98 -2.39
N ARG A 345 8.70 -19.99 -2.24
CA ARG A 345 9.45 -21.20 -1.88
C ARG A 345 9.12 -21.70 -0.47
N VAL A 346 8.78 -20.81 0.46
CA VAL A 346 8.30 -21.20 1.80
C VAL A 346 6.94 -21.87 1.74
N LEU A 347 6.04 -21.42 0.85
CA LEU A 347 4.73 -22.05 0.65
C LEU A 347 4.83 -23.46 0.08
N ASP A 348 5.88 -23.75 -0.68
CA ASP A 348 6.15 -25.09 -1.23
C ASP A 348 6.70 -26.08 -0.17
N VAL A 349 6.93 -25.63 1.07
CA VAL A 349 7.44 -26.46 2.17
C VAL A 349 6.31 -26.91 3.10
N GLY A 350 6.25 -28.22 3.37
CA GLY A 350 5.40 -28.79 4.42
C GLY A 350 3.88 -28.57 4.20
N PRO A 351 3.08 -28.53 5.29
CA PRO A 351 1.63 -28.32 5.22
C PRO A 351 1.25 -26.83 5.05
N LEU A 352 2.22 -25.93 4.84
CA LEU A 352 1.97 -24.53 4.43
C LEU A 352 1.61 -24.42 2.94
N GLY A 353 1.51 -25.54 2.23
CA GLY A 353 0.95 -25.62 0.88
C GLY A 353 -0.50 -25.13 0.84
N VAL A 354 -0.67 -23.81 0.83
CA VAL A 354 -1.92 -23.13 0.50
C VAL A 354 -1.96 -23.07 -1.03
N PRO A 355 -3.03 -23.54 -1.69
CA PRO A 355 -3.14 -23.42 -3.13
C PRO A 355 -2.96 -21.95 -3.54
N ALA A 356 -2.02 -21.68 -4.44
CA ALA A 356 -1.90 -20.38 -5.08
C ALA A 356 -3.25 -20.06 -5.75
N VAL A 357 -3.76 -18.86 -5.49
CA VAL A 357 -5.06 -18.38 -5.96
C VAL A 357 -4.99 -17.92 -7.40
#